data_AF-A3QJ64-F1
#
_entry.id   AF-A3QJ64-F1
#
_cell.length_a   1.000
_cell.length_b   1.000
_cell.length_c   1.000
_cell.angle_alpha   90.00
_cell.angle_beta   90.00
_cell.angle_gamma   90.00
#
_symmetry.space_group_name_H-M   'P 1'
#
loop_
_entity.id
_entity.type
_entity.pdbx_description
1 polymer ?
#
loop_
_entity_poly.entity_id
_entity_poly.type
_entity_poly.pdbx_seq_one_letter_code
_entity_poly.pdbx_strand_id
1 'polypeptide(L)'
;MEKISSRDFMYISAVLIIPVVMLFKGMYLYFLGTFAIALLLVVFDPLFKRFRSQIDGADKFIAYNFITGLMVGVGLIFFSHLSSLLISVWFTIDIFYGLKVAKKIESINDDLEKKE
;
A
#
# COMPACT_ATOMS: atom_id res chain seq x y z
N MET A 1 6.46 -15.92 16.50
CA MET A 1 6.16 -15.14 15.28
C MET A 1 7.05 -13.92 15.30
N GLU A 2 7.66 -13.56 14.18
CA GLU A 2 8.54 -12.38 14.11
C GLU A 2 7.69 -11.11 13.99
N LYS A 3 8.00 -10.09 14.81
CA LYS A 3 7.30 -8.80 14.82
C LYS A 3 7.46 -8.09 13.47
N ILE A 4 6.43 -7.34 13.07
CA ILE A 4 6.53 -6.41 11.93
C ILE A 4 6.93 -5.06 12.50
N SER A 5 8.13 -4.59 12.14
CA SER A 5 8.62 -3.28 12.60
C SER A 5 7.99 -2.14 11.80
N SER A 6 8.09 -0.92 12.31
CA SER A 6 7.66 0.29 11.58
C SER A 6 8.38 0.41 10.22
N ARG A 7 9.66 0.00 10.15
CA ARG A 7 10.44 -0.01 8.91
C ARG A 7 9.85 -0.97 7.88
N ASP A 8 9.42 -2.15 8.33
CA ASP A 8 8.82 -3.15 7.46
C ASP A 8 7.47 -2.65 6.91
N PHE A 9 6.68 -1.99 7.75
CA PHE A 9 5.42 -1.38 7.32
C PHE A 9 5.62 -0.22 6.35
N MET A 10 6.64 0.61 6.56
CA MET A 10 7.03 1.66 5.60
C MET A 10 7.43 1.06 4.24
N TYR A 11 8.19 -0.04 4.24
CA TYR A 11 8.56 -0.74 3.01
C TYR A 11 7.33 -1.31 2.28
N ILE A 12 6.42 -1.99 2.98
CA ILE A 12 5.15 -2.47 2.39
C ILE A 12 4.40 -1.33 1.74
N SER A 13 4.23 -0.23 2.47
CA SER A 13 3.48 0.93 2.00
C SER A 13 4.13 1.58 0.78
N ALA A 14 5.45 1.72 0.77
CA ALA A 14 6.20 2.26 -0.36
C ALA A 14 6.06 1.39 -1.62
N VAL A 15 6.16 0.06 -1.48
CA VAL A 15 5.97 -0.88 -2.60
C VAL A 15 4.59 -0.74 -3.23
N LEU A 16 3.54 -0.48 -2.43
CA LEU A 16 2.18 -0.31 -2.91
C LEU A 16 1.94 1.07 -3.54
N ILE A 17 2.51 2.13 -2.97
CA ILE A 17 2.22 3.53 -3.35
C ILE A 17 3.07 3.99 -4.55
N ILE A 18 4.36 3.61 -4.63
CA ILE A 18 5.27 4.11 -5.66
C ILE A 18 4.72 3.96 -7.09
N PRO A 19 4.20 2.77 -7.50
CA PRO A 19 3.63 2.63 -8.84
C PRO A 19 2.48 3.60 -9.09
N VAL A 20 1.58 3.75 -8.10
CA VAL A 20 0.43 4.66 -8.20
C VAL A 20 0.88 6.11 -8.37
N VAL A 21 1.89 6.54 -7.64
CA VAL A 21 2.47 7.89 -7.77
C VAL A 21 3.09 8.11 -9.15
N MET A 22 3.78 7.11 -9.70
CA MET A 22 4.33 7.20 -11.07
C MET A 22 3.21 7.36 -12.10
N LEU A 23 2.09 6.66 -11.92
CA LEU A 23 0.91 6.79 -12.76
C LEU A 23 0.33 8.22 -12.68
N PHE A 24 0.20 8.78 -11.47
CA PHE A 24 -0.32 10.15 -11.29
C PHE A 24 0.55 11.22 -11.95
N LYS A 25 1.85 10.99 -12.04
CA LYS A 25 2.80 11.89 -12.73
C LYS A 25 2.82 11.70 -14.25
N GLY A 26 2.02 10.80 -14.81
CA GLY A 26 2.05 10.47 -16.24
C GLY A 26 3.34 9.75 -16.66
N MET A 27 4.12 9.21 -15.72
CA MET A 27 5.39 8.52 -15.98
C MET A 27 5.14 7.05 -16.34
N TYR A 28 4.42 6.80 -17.44
CA TYR A 28 3.83 5.49 -17.75
C TYR A 28 4.84 4.33 -17.84
N LEU A 29 6.01 4.54 -18.45
CA LEU A 29 7.03 3.50 -18.54
C LEU A 29 7.58 3.11 -17.16
N TYR A 30 7.84 4.12 -16.31
CA TYR A 30 8.28 3.90 -14.93
C TYR A 30 7.17 3.26 -14.08
N PHE A 31 5.91 3.65 -14.30
CA PHE A 31 4.76 3.00 -13.69
C PHE A 31 4.71 1.51 -14.06
N LEU A 32 4.81 1.14 -15.34
CA LEU A 32 4.78 -0.27 -15.75
C LEU A 32 5.90 -1.08 -15.09
N GLY A 33 7.13 -0.54 -15.07
CA GLY A 33 8.27 -1.19 -14.44
C GLY A 33 8.09 -1.35 -12.93
N THR A 34 7.75 -0.26 -12.23
CA THR A 34 7.55 -0.28 -10.77
C THR A 34 6.33 -1.11 -10.36
N PHE A 35 5.26 -1.12 -11.15
CA PHE A 35 4.07 -1.94 -10.91
C PHE A 35 4.37 -3.42 -11.06
N ALA A 36 5.11 -3.82 -12.10
CA ALA A 36 5.55 -5.20 -12.28
C ALA A 36 6.43 -5.67 -11.11
N ILE A 37 7.40 -4.84 -10.69
CA ILE A 37 8.23 -5.11 -9.51
C ILE A 37 7.37 -5.21 -8.25
N ALA A 38 6.43 -4.29 -8.04
CA ALA A 38 5.55 -4.31 -6.88
C ALA A 38 4.69 -5.58 -6.84
N LEU A 39 4.14 -6.04 -7.97
CA LEU A 39 3.42 -7.32 -8.05
C LEU A 39 4.32 -8.51 -7.69
N LEU A 40 5.55 -8.54 -8.21
CA LEU A 40 6.51 -9.60 -7.88
C LEU A 40 6.84 -9.61 -6.39
N LEU A 41 7.11 -8.46 -5.79
CA LEU A 41 7.38 -8.34 -4.35
C LEU A 41 6.15 -8.75 -3.53
N VAL A 42 4.97 -8.25 -3.88
CA VAL A 42 3.71 -8.63 -3.23
C VAL A 42 3.50 -10.14 -3.24
N VAL A 43 3.89 -10.86 -4.31
CA VAL A 43 3.71 -12.31 -4.40
C VAL A 43 4.83 -13.10 -3.71
N PHE A 44 6.09 -12.73 -3.95
CA PHE A 44 7.24 -13.56 -3.61
C PHE A 44 7.97 -13.14 -2.34
N ASP A 45 7.90 -11.87 -1.95
CA ASP A 45 8.62 -11.34 -0.80
C ASP A 45 8.11 -11.98 0.52
N PRO A 46 9.00 -12.56 1.34
CA PRO A 46 8.64 -13.15 2.63
C PRO A 46 7.94 -12.17 3.58
N LEU A 47 8.26 -10.88 3.49
CA LEU A 47 7.67 -9.84 4.33
C LEU A 47 6.18 -9.65 4.02
N PHE A 48 5.79 -9.72 2.74
CA PHE A 48 4.38 -9.69 2.34
C PHE A 48 3.62 -10.97 2.75
N LYS A 49 4.27 -12.14 2.70
CA LYS A 49 3.68 -13.39 3.21
C LYS A 49 3.41 -13.30 4.71
N ARG A 50 4.37 -12.76 5.45
CA ARG A 50 4.24 -12.50 6.89
C ARG A 50 3.12 -11.51 7.19
N PHE A 51 3.08 -10.39 6.48
CA PHE A 51 2.03 -9.39 6.62
C PHE A 51 0.63 -10.00 6.42
N ARG A 52 0.45 -10.85 5.39
CA ARG A 52 -0.80 -11.59 5.17
C ARG A 52 -1.15 -12.57 6.27
N SER A 53 -0.17 -13.27 6.83
CA SER A 53 -0.42 -14.22 7.92
C SER A 53 -0.76 -13.55 9.26
N GLN A 54 -0.34 -12.29 9.46
CA GLN A 54 -0.51 -11.58 10.72
C GLN A 54 -1.72 -10.64 10.72
N ILE A 55 -2.04 -10.03 9.57
CA ILE A 55 -3.06 -8.99 9.49
C ILE A 55 -4.27 -9.48 8.70
N ASP A 56 -5.36 -9.73 9.43
CA ASP A 56 -6.67 -10.00 8.83
C ASP A 56 -7.13 -8.79 8.01
N GLY A 57 -7.10 -8.96 6.68
CA GLY A 57 -7.40 -7.94 5.69
C GLY A 57 -6.18 -7.37 4.94
N ALA A 58 -4.98 -7.92 5.13
CA ALA A 58 -3.79 -7.53 4.36
C ALA A 58 -4.01 -7.53 2.84
N ASP A 59 -4.62 -8.59 2.30
CA ASP A 59 -4.93 -8.66 0.86
C ASP A 59 -5.93 -7.60 0.41
N LYS A 60 -6.91 -7.27 1.26
CA LYS A 60 -7.85 -6.17 1.00
C LYS A 60 -7.13 -4.82 0.99
N PHE A 61 -6.16 -4.61 1.88
CA PHE A 61 -5.32 -3.42 1.91
C PHE A 61 -4.46 -3.28 0.64
N ILE A 62 -3.80 -4.35 0.23
CA ILE A 62 -3.00 -4.41 -1.00
C ILE A 62 -3.87 -4.16 -2.24
N ALA A 63 -4.99 -4.88 -2.35
CA ALA A 63 -5.91 -4.76 -3.49
C ALA A 63 -6.55 -3.36 -3.54
N TYR A 64 -6.95 -2.81 -2.40
CA TYR A 64 -7.47 -1.45 -2.30
C TYR A 64 -6.47 -0.44 -2.88
N ASN A 65 -5.21 -0.51 -2.45
CA ASN A 65 -4.16 0.40 -2.90
C ASN A 65 -3.97 0.35 -4.43
N PHE A 66 -3.82 -0.85 -5.00
CA PHE A 66 -3.67 -0.99 -6.44
C PHE A 66 -4.92 -0.60 -7.22
N ILE A 67 -6.09 -1.12 -6.86
CA ILE A 67 -7.32 -0.90 -7.64
C ILE A 67 -7.71 0.58 -7.59
N THR A 68 -7.77 1.17 -6.40
CA THR A 68 -8.18 2.57 -6.27
C THR A 68 -7.13 3.52 -6.83
N GLY A 69 -5.84 3.22 -6.66
CA GLY A 69 -4.75 3.98 -7.27
C GLY A 69 -4.82 3.96 -8.80
N LEU A 70 -5.07 2.79 -9.39
CA LEU A 70 -5.28 2.65 -10.84
C LEU A 70 -6.53 3.41 -11.30
N MET A 71 -7.66 3.26 -10.60
CA MET A 71 -8.90 3.96 -10.94
C MET A 71 -8.73 5.48 -10.92
N VAL A 72 -8.06 6.01 -9.89
CA VAL A 72 -7.76 7.44 -9.79
C VAL A 72 -6.83 7.83 -10.94
N GLY A 73 -5.75 7.09 -11.16
CA GLY A 73 -4.77 7.41 -12.21
C GLY A 73 -5.37 7.40 -13.62
N VAL A 74 -6.26 6.45 -13.92
CA VAL A 74 -7.04 6.46 -15.16
C VAL A 74 -8.01 7.63 -15.19
N GLY A 75 -8.68 7.93 -14.08
CA GLY A 75 -9.57 9.09 -13.96
C GLY A 75 -8.85 10.42 -14.23
N LEU A 76 -7.59 10.56 -13.84
CA LEU A 76 -6.77 11.75 -14.10
C LEU A 76 -6.55 12.02 -15.60
N ILE A 77 -6.59 10.98 -16.44
CA ILE A 77 -6.46 11.13 -17.90
C ILE A 77 -7.67 11.90 -18.46
N PHE A 78 -8.87 11.66 -17.92
CA PHE A 78 -10.12 12.28 -18.39
C PHE A 78 -10.46 13.58 -17.64
N PHE A 79 -10.09 13.66 -16.36
CA PHE A 79 -10.45 14.75 -15.45
C PHE A 79 -9.20 15.48 -14.91
N SER A 80 -8.27 15.81 -15.79
CA SER A 80 -6.97 16.40 -15.41
C SER A 80 -7.09 17.72 -14.61
N HIS A 81 -8.14 18.51 -14.85
CA HIS A 81 -8.43 19.73 -14.09
C HIS A 81 -8.78 19.47 -12.61
N LEU A 82 -9.19 18.25 -12.25
CA LEU A 82 -9.49 17.84 -10.87
C LEU A 82 -8.33 17.07 -10.22
N SER A 83 -7.15 17.02 -10.84
CA SER A 83 -6.08 16.12 -10.40
C SER A 83 -5.70 16.29 -8.94
N SER A 84 -5.48 17.52 -8.50
CA SER A 84 -5.11 17.80 -7.11
C SER A 84 -6.18 17.34 -6.13
N LEU A 85 -7.46 17.52 -6.46
CA LEU A 85 -8.58 17.10 -5.62
C LEU A 85 -8.65 15.57 -5.54
N LEU A 86 -8.62 14.88 -6.70
CA LEU A 86 -8.72 13.42 -6.77
C LEU A 86 -7.55 12.74 -6.06
N ILE A 87 -6.32 13.21 -6.28
CA ILE A 87 -5.13 12.70 -5.59
C ILE A 87 -5.21 12.95 -4.09
N SER A 88 -5.65 14.15 -3.65
CA SER A 88 -5.74 14.48 -2.22
C SER A 88 -6.79 13.63 -1.50
N VAL A 89 -7.96 13.44 -2.12
CA VAL A 89 -9.01 12.58 -1.58
C VAL A 89 -8.51 11.14 -1.47
N TRP A 90 -7.91 10.60 -2.54
CA TRP A 90 -7.35 9.26 -2.54
C TRP A 90 -6.28 9.07 -1.45
N PHE A 91 -5.31 9.98 -1.38
CA PHE A 91 -4.21 9.92 -0.43
C PHE A 91 -4.69 10.03 1.02
N THR A 92 -5.71 10.86 1.26
CA THR A 92 -6.33 10.97 2.59
C THR A 92 -6.93 9.62 3.01
N ILE A 93 -7.68 8.97 2.11
CA ILE A 93 -8.29 7.67 2.40
C ILE A 93 -7.22 6.58 2.61
N ASP A 94 -6.16 6.59 1.80
CA ASP A 94 -5.03 5.68 1.95
C ASP A 94 -4.37 5.84 3.33
N ILE A 95 -4.08 7.07 3.77
CA ILE A 95 -3.57 7.33 5.13
C ILE A 95 -4.50 6.77 6.20
N PHE A 96 -5.81 7.03 6.11
CA PHE A 96 -6.76 6.52 7.10
C PHE A 96 -6.79 5.00 7.16
N TYR A 97 -6.67 4.34 6.00
CA TYR A 97 -6.66 2.88 5.95
C TYR A 97 -5.33 2.30 6.44
N GLY A 98 -4.21 2.91 6.06
CA GLY A 98 -2.87 2.59 6.55
C GLY A 98 -2.75 2.73 8.06
N LEU A 99 -3.32 3.79 8.65
CA LEU A 99 -3.37 3.96 10.11
C LEU A 99 -4.15 2.85 10.82
N LYS A 100 -5.25 2.38 10.23
CA LYS A 100 -6.01 1.24 10.79
C LYS A 100 -5.17 -0.05 10.77
N VAL A 101 -4.39 -0.27 9.71
CA VAL A 101 -3.48 -1.41 9.60
C VAL A 101 -2.32 -1.28 10.58
N ALA A 102 -1.70 -0.11 10.69
CA ALA A 102 -0.61 0.15 11.63
C ALA A 102 -1.02 -0.14 13.08
N LYS A 103 -2.19 0.34 13.51
CA LYS A 103 -2.74 0.04 14.84
C LYS A 103 -2.95 -1.45 15.10
N LYS A 104 -3.34 -2.23 14.07
CA LYS A 104 -3.44 -3.69 14.19
C LYS A 104 -2.06 -4.33 14.38
N ILE A 105 -1.06 -3.86 13.64
CA ILE A 105 0.33 -4.34 13.78
C ILE A 105 0.85 -4.07 15.19
N GLU A 106 0.64 -2.86 15.72
CA GLU A 106 1.01 -2.50 17.10
C GLU A 106 0.35 -3.42 18.12
N SER A 107 -0.97 -3.61 18.04
CA SER A 107 -1.69 -4.52 18.94
C SER A 107 -1.15 -5.96 18.91
N ILE A 108 -0.80 -6.47 17.74
CA ILE A 108 -0.23 -7.83 17.61
C ILE A 108 1.17 -7.90 18.20
N ASN A 109 1.99 -6.88 17.97
CA ASN A 109 3.33 -6.82 18.53
C ASN A 109 3.30 -6.75 20.07
N ASP A 110 2.38 -5.99 20.66
CA ASP A 110 2.17 -5.91 22.11
C ASP A 110 1.74 -7.28 22.69
N ASP A 111 0.89 -8.01 21.98
CA ASP A 111 0.45 -9.36 22.40
C ASP A 111 1.57 -10.39 22.30
N LEU A 112 2.55 -10.19 21.40
CA LEU A 112 3.75 -11.02 21.33
C LEU A 112 4.71 -10.71 22.50
N GLU A 113 4.85 -9.43 22.88
CA GLU A 113 5.68 -9.03 24.03
C GLU A 113 5.18 -9.59 25.35
N LYS A 114 3.87 -9.67 25.55
CA LYS A 114 3.28 -10.23 26.77
C LYS A 114 3.44 -11.75 26.89
N LYS A 115 3.84 -12.44 25.82
CA LYS A 115 4.01 -13.90 25.76
C LYS A 115 5.47 -14.35 25.86
N GLU A 116 6.41 -13.42 25.77
CA GLU A 116 7.85 -13.62 26.01
C GLU A 116 8.18 -13.41 27.49
#